data_AF-A0A7S2MDD0-F1
#
_entry.id   AF-A0A7S2MDD0-F1
#
_cell.length_a   1.000
_cell.length_b   1.000
_cell.length_c   1.000
_cell.angle_alpha   90.00
_cell.angle_beta   90.00
_cell.angle_gamma   90.00
#
_symmetry.space_group_name_H-M   'P 1'
#
loop_
_entity.id
_entity.type
_entity.pdbx_description
1 polymer ?
#
loop_
_entity_poly.entity_id
_entity_poly.type
_entity_poly.pdbx_seq_one_letter_code
_entity_poly.pdbx_strand_id
1 'polypeptide(L)'
;ETWEKHHSELSKPRKEHVELDWLDKVAAAQKQYKDKVTEWSALPCIIKGLIFSASMMMLLSAFYMIMMQSRCWDNFEVTDDIAELGLHFIRNEGWAAIGVFSLSCCLHATVAVYMWLITRKESKAIAEKLQPTKNDWIENRRNLCEEGTAAAEEVSPQDFVRLQSELARTNTELRELRKILEEKGLLNVLPNTSRSGGGPAPSAASSAAPQGSKSPLGIGGSAPPVDQ
;
A
#
# COMPACT_ATOMS: atom_id res chain seq x y z
N GLU A 1 -20.05 1.81 17.24
CA GLU A 1 -20.64 0.63 17.92
C GLU A 1 -20.66 -0.65 17.08
N THR A 2 -20.92 -0.61 15.76
CA THR A 2 -20.96 -1.84 14.93
C THR A 2 -19.58 -2.47 14.66
N TRP A 3 -18.52 -1.68 14.56
CA TRP A 3 -17.18 -2.20 14.25
C TRP A 3 -16.58 -3.07 15.37
N GLU A 4 -16.68 -2.63 16.62
CA GLU A 4 -16.15 -3.36 17.78
C GLU A 4 -16.83 -4.72 17.98
N LYS A 5 -18.14 -4.81 17.69
CA LYS A 5 -18.90 -6.07 17.81
C LYS A 5 -18.46 -7.13 16.81
N HIS A 6 -18.09 -6.74 15.59
CA HIS A 6 -17.65 -7.67 14.54
C HIS A 6 -16.13 -7.83 14.48
N HIS A 7 -15.37 -7.07 15.26
CA HIS A 7 -13.91 -7.13 15.24
C HIS A 7 -13.40 -8.53 15.63
N SER A 8 -14.03 -9.17 16.63
CA SER A 8 -13.69 -10.53 17.06
C SER A 8 -13.97 -11.58 15.98
N GLU A 9 -15.00 -11.39 15.16
CA GLU A 9 -15.37 -12.30 14.06
C GLU A 9 -14.46 -12.08 12.84
N LEU A 10 -14.16 -10.82 12.51
CA LEU A 10 -13.32 -10.43 11.37
C LEU A 10 -11.84 -10.71 11.59
N SER A 11 -11.38 -10.80 12.84
CA SER A 11 -9.98 -11.11 13.19
C SER A 11 -9.68 -12.61 13.19
N LYS A 12 -10.69 -13.49 13.10
CA LYS A 12 -10.46 -14.93 13.01
C LYS A 12 -9.75 -15.28 11.69
N PRO A 13 -8.72 -16.13 11.73
CA PRO A 13 -8.07 -16.58 10.50
C PRO A 13 -9.08 -17.35 9.65
N ARG A 14 -9.01 -17.16 8.33
CA ARG A 14 -9.80 -17.95 7.37
C ARG A 14 -8.93 -19.05 6.77
N LYS A 15 -9.51 -20.22 6.57
CA LYS A 15 -8.81 -21.40 6.01
C LYS A 15 -8.17 -21.10 4.65
N GLU A 16 -8.79 -20.25 3.85
CA GLU A 16 -8.31 -19.80 2.54
C GLU A 16 -7.10 -18.86 2.59
N HIS A 17 -6.86 -18.17 3.71
CA HIS A 17 -5.80 -17.17 3.85
C HIS A 17 -4.60 -17.65 4.70
N VAL A 18 -4.57 -18.91 5.13
CA VAL A 18 -3.51 -19.42 6.02
C VAL A 18 -2.13 -19.34 5.35
N GLU A 19 -2.04 -19.57 4.04
CA GLU A 19 -0.77 -19.43 3.31
C GLU A 19 -0.31 -17.98 3.18
N LEU A 20 -1.26 -17.04 3.04
CA LEU A 20 -0.97 -15.61 2.97
C LEU A 20 -0.49 -15.10 4.34
N ASP A 21 -1.12 -15.55 5.42
CA ASP A 21 -0.72 -15.24 6.80
C ASP A 21 0.71 -15.71 7.11
N TRP A 22 1.14 -16.84 6.52
CA TRP A 22 2.54 -17.25 6.59
C TRP A 22 3.48 -16.26 5.89
N LEU A 23 3.11 -15.77 4.69
CA LEU A 23 3.89 -14.77 3.97
C LEU A 23 3.98 -13.46 4.78
N ASP A 24 2.89 -13.05 5.42
CA ASP A 24 2.85 -11.88 6.30
C ASP A 24 3.75 -12.05 7.52
N LYS A 25 3.77 -13.26 8.14
CA LYS A 25 4.69 -13.58 9.24
C LYS A 25 6.15 -13.46 8.81
N VAL A 26 6.51 -14.01 7.65
CA VAL A 26 7.88 -13.89 7.10
C VAL A 26 8.21 -12.44 6.77
N ALA A 27 7.29 -11.71 6.15
CA ALA A 27 7.45 -10.30 5.81
C ALA A 27 7.62 -9.43 7.06
N ALA A 28 6.86 -9.70 8.13
CA ALA A 28 6.98 -9.01 9.41
C ALA A 28 8.34 -9.24 10.06
N ALA A 29 8.86 -10.48 10.04
CA ALA A 29 10.20 -10.79 10.54
C ALA A 29 11.30 -10.09 9.71
N GLN A 30 11.15 -10.07 8.38
CA GLN A 30 12.06 -9.34 7.49
C GLN A 30 12.00 -7.83 7.72
N LYS A 31 10.81 -7.27 7.96
CA LYS A 31 10.60 -5.84 8.27
C LYS A 31 11.28 -5.47 9.58
N GLN A 32 11.08 -6.24 10.65
CA GLN A 32 11.75 -6.01 11.92
C GLN A 32 13.28 -6.00 11.80
N TYR A 33 13.84 -6.91 10.99
CA TYR A 33 15.28 -6.92 10.73
C TYR A 33 15.72 -5.69 9.92
N LYS A 34 14.98 -5.37 8.86
CA LYS A 34 15.25 -4.19 8.03
C LYS A 34 15.25 -2.93 8.89
N ASP A 35 14.23 -2.74 9.72
CA ASP A 35 14.10 -1.57 10.58
C ASP A 35 15.30 -1.44 11.52
N LYS A 36 15.76 -2.55 12.14
CA LYS A 36 16.98 -2.59 12.98
C LYS A 36 18.25 -2.20 12.22
N VAL A 37 18.44 -2.68 10.99
CA VAL A 37 19.66 -2.38 10.20
C VAL A 37 19.61 -0.98 9.58
N THR A 38 18.42 -0.48 9.28
CA THR A 38 18.23 0.88 8.75
C THR A 38 18.15 1.95 9.84
N GLU A 39 18.14 1.56 11.12
CA GLU A 39 18.15 2.48 12.23
C GLU A 39 19.42 3.37 12.16
N TRP A 40 19.24 4.68 12.32
CA TRP A 40 20.36 5.61 12.20
C TRP A 40 21.48 5.29 13.18
N SER A 41 21.17 4.85 14.40
CA SER A 41 22.14 4.44 15.41
C SER A 41 23.03 3.29 14.91
N ALA A 42 22.43 2.27 14.29
CA ALA A 42 23.07 1.05 13.80
C ALA A 42 23.92 1.23 12.53
N LEU A 43 23.72 2.33 11.80
CA LEU A 43 24.47 2.59 10.57
C LEU A 43 25.97 2.83 10.84
N PRO A 44 26.89 2.23 10.05
CA PRO A 44 28.31 2.52 10.14
C PRO A 44 28.62 4.00 9.91
N CYS A 45 29.59 4.54 10.65
CA CYS A 45 29.97 5.96 10.54
C CYS A 45 30.35 6.37 9.12
N ILE A 46 30.95 5.47 8.34
CA ILE A 46 31.31 5.71 6.93
C ILE A 46 30.06 6.00 6.09
N ILE A 47 29.00 5.21 6.25
CA ILE A 47 27.75 5.39 5.50
C ILE A 47 27.02 6.66 5.94
N LYS A 48 27.00 6.95 7.25
CA LYS A 48 26.45 8.21 7.78
C LYS A 48 27.16 9.42 7.17
N GLY A 49 28.49 9.40 7.14
CA GLY A 49 29.31 10.44 6.52
C GLY A 49 29.01 10.58 5.03
N LEU A 50 28.85 9.45 4.32
CA LEU A 50 28.53 9.46 2.89
C LEU A 50 27.14 10.07 2.62
N ILE A 51 26.11 9.67 3.36
CA ILE A 51 24.76 10.27 3.29
C ILE A 51 24.83 11.78 3.57
N PHE A 52 25.52 12.18 4.64
CA PHE A 52 25.65 13.60 5.02
C PHE A 52 26.37 14.40 3.93
N SER A 53 27.48 13.88 3.41
CA SER A 53 28.25 14.53 2.35
C SER A 53 27.46 14.66 1.05
N ALA A 54 26.72 13.62 0.65
CA ALA A 54 25.86 13.65 -0.52
C ALA A 54 24.76 14.71 -0.34
N SER A 55 24.07 14.72 0.79
CA SER A 55 23.05 15.73 1.11
C SER A 55 23.62 17.16 1.09
N MET A 56 24.82 17.36 1.65
CA MET A 56 25.48 18.67 1.61
C MET A 56 25.87 19.09 0.20
N MET A 57 26.44 18.20 -0.62
CA MET A 57 26.76 18.51 -2.02
C MET A 57 25.51 18.87 -2.83
N MET A 58 24.41 18.16 -2.60
CA MET A 58 23.12 18.45 -3.24
C MET A 58 22.61 19.84 -2.84
N LEU A 59 22.63 20.15 -1.54
CA LEU A 59 22.19 21.44 -1.01
C LEU A 59 23.08 22.59 -1.50
N LEU A 60 24.40 22.41 -1.47
CA LEU A 60 25.37 23.39 -1.95
C LEU A 60 25.21 23.64 -3.45
N SER A 61 24.99 22.60 -4.25
CA SER A 61 24.73 22.76 -5.68
C SER A 61 23.45 23.55 -5.94
N ALA A 62 22.35 23.21 -5.26
CA ALA A 62 21.09 23.91 -5.41
C ALA A 62 21.21 25.38 -4.96
N PHE A 63 21.84 25.61 -3.81
CA PHE A 63 22.11 26.94 -3.29
C PHE A 63 22.99 27.77 -4.24
N TYR A 64 24.02 27.16 -4.82
CA TYR A 64 24.90 27.82 -5.79
C TYR A 64 24.14 28.25 -7.04
N MET A 65 23.31 27.38 -7.62
CA MET A 65 22.51 27.72 -8.80
C MET A 65 21.53 28.86 -8.56
N ILE A 66 20.95 28.95 -7.35
CA ILE A 66 20.00 30.00 -6.98
C ILE A 66 20.72 31.32 -6.70
N MET A 67 21.75 31.31 -5.85
CA MET A 67 22.42 32.53 -5.41
C MET A 67 23.34 33.12 -6.48
N MET A 68 23.87 32.28 -7.37
CA MET A 68 24.78 32.67 -8.46
C MET A 68 24.12 32.48 -9.82
N GLN A 69 22.84 32.84 -9.95
CA GLN A 69 22.06 32.66 -11.16
C GLN A 69 22.76 33.30 -12.39
N SER A 70 23.28 34.52 -12.25
CA SER A 70 24.00 35.24 -13.33
C SER A 70 25.32 34.61 -13.76
N ARG A 71 25.89 33.70 -12.94
CA ARG A 71 27.09 32.93 -13.29
C ARG A 71 26.76 31.58 -13.88
N CYS A 72 25.66 30.96 -13.45
CA CYS A 72 25.27 29.62 -13.91
C CYS A 72 24.54 29.66 -15.26
N TRP A 73 23.77 30.72 -15.50
CA TRP A 73 22.88 30.85 -16.65
C TRP A 73 23.23 32.10 -17.43
N ASP A 74 23.07 32.03 -18.74
CA ASP A 74 23.09 33.24 -19.57
C ASP A 74 21.80 34.04 -19.41
N ASN A 75 21.85 35.33 -19.74
CA ASN A 75 20.65 36.17 -19.70
C ASN A 75 19.69 35.70 -20.79
N PHE A 76 18.49 35.27 -20.40
CA PHE A 76 17.44 34.88 -21.34
C PHE A 76 16.56 36.10 -21.64
N GLU A 77 16.55 36.55 -22.89
CA GLU A 77 15.60 37.57 -23.33
C GLU A 77 14.36 36.91 -23.95
N VAL A 78 13.18 37.50 -23.72
CA VAL A 78 11.90 36.94 -24.21
C VAL A 78 11.85 36.86 -25.75
N THR A 79 12.72 37.60 -26.43
CA THR A 79 12.83 37.63 -27.90
C THR A 79 13.73 36.54 -28.46
N ASP A 80 14.45 35.77 -27.64
CA ASP A 80 15.40 34.77 -28.11
C ASP A 80 14.67 33.53 -28.68
N ASP A 81 15.14 33.04 -29.83
CA ASP A 81 14.60 31.81 -30.43
C ASP A 81 15.05 30.59 -29.63
N ILE A 82 14.08 29.88 -29.03
CA ILE A 82 14.29 28.68 -28.22
C ILE A 82 14.98 27.57 -29.04
N ALA A 83 14.77 27.53 -30.36
CA ALA A 83 15.41 26.55 -31.24
C ALA A 83 16.92 26.73 -31.35
N GLU A 84 17.42 27.97 -31.26
CA GLU A 84 18.83 28.30 -31.38
C GLU A 84 19.58 28.20 -30.03
N LEU A 85 18.87 28.43 -28.92
CA LEU A 85 19.50 28.53 -27.59
C LEU A 85 20.13 27.21 -27.09
N GLY A 86 19.56 26.07 -27.47
CA GLY A 86 20.09 24.73 -27.18
C GLY A 86 20.50 24.53 -25.71
N LEU A 87 21.62 23.84 -25.48
CA LEU A 87 22.25 23.68 -24.15
C LEU A 87 23.33 24.74 -23.87
N HIS A 88 23.49 25.72 -24.75
CA HIS A 88 24.52 26.75 -24.65
C HIS A 88 24.19 27.83 -23.61
N PHE A 89 22.92 27.94 -23.20
CA PHE A 89 22.50 28.85 -22.12
C PHE A 89 23.12 28.52 -20.75
N ILE A 90 23.61 27.28 -20.58
CA ILE A 90 24.26 26.83 -19.33
C ILE A 90 25.75 27.13 -19.43
N ARG A 91 26.22 28.04 -18.58
CA ARG A 91 27.65 28.38 -18.49
C ARG A 91 28.44 27.24 -17.85
N ASN A 92 29.77 27.29 -17.97
CA ASN A 92 30.66 26.25 -17.42
C ASN A 92 30.45 26.04 -15.91
N GLU A 93 30.19 27.11 -15.16
CA GLU A 93 29.88 27.08 -13.74
C GLU A 93 28.55 26.39 -13.44
N GLY A 94 27.55 26.58 -14.31
CA GLY A 94 26.26 25.87 -14.24
C GLY A 94 26.45 24.37 -14.45
N TRP A 95 27.23 23.97 -15.46
CA TRP A 95 27.59 22.57 -15.69
C TRP A 95 28.35 21.95 -14.52
N ALA A 96 29.27 22.69 -13.90
CA ALA A 96 29.99 22.23 -12.72
C ALA A 96 29.02 21.97 -11.55
N ALA A 97 28.06 22.87 -11.31
CA ALA A 97 27.03 22.66 -10.29
C ALA A 97 26.15 21.43 -10.62
N ILE A 98 25.67 21.29 -11.87
CA ILE A 98 24.92 20.09 -12.32
C ILE A 98 25.73 18.81 -12.10
N GLY A 99 27.04 18.85 -12.36
CA GLY A 99 27.95 17.74 -12.15
C GLY A 99 28.06 17.35 -10.67
N VAL A 100 28.20 18.34 -9.78
CA VAL A 100 28.22 18.13 -8.31
C VAL A 100 26.89 17.54 -7.82
N PHE A 101 25.77 18.05 -8.32
CA PHE A 101 24.44 17.51 -8.02
C PHE A 101 24.31 16.05 -8.47
N SER A 102 24.71 15.76 -9.71
CA SER A 102 24.65 14.41 -10.28
C SER A 102 25.53 13.43 -9.52
N LEU A 103 26.72 13.87 -9.09
CA LEU A 103 27.61 13.08 -8.23
C LEU A 103 26.97 12.78 -6.87
N SER A 104 26.27 13.74 -6.27
CA SER A 104 25.49 13.50 -5.04
C SER A 104 24.40 12.44 -5.25
N CYS A 105 23.65 12.51 -6.36
CA CYS A 105 22.66 11.47 -6.69
C CYS A 105 23.31 10.08 -6.83
N CYS A 106 24.48 9.98 -7.47
CA CYS A 106 25.23 8.73 -7.57
C CYS A 106 25.69 8.20 -6.21
N LEU A 107 26.10 9.08 -5.29
CA LEU A 107 26.44 8.69 -3.91
C LEU A 107 25.22 8.15 -3.17
N HIS A 108 24.06 8.81 -3.25
CA HIS A 108 22.81 8.30 -2.67
C HIS A 108 22.38 6.96 -3.29
N ALA A 109 22.50 6.82 -4.61
CA ALA A 109 22.21 5.56 -5.29
C ALA A 109 23.15 4.43 -4.81
N THR A 110 24.43 4.74 -4.58
CA THR A 110 25.40 3.79 -4.03
C THR A 110 25.00 3.33 -2.62
N VAL A 111 24.56 4.25 -1.75
CA VAL A 111 24.01 3.89 -0.43
C VAL A 111 22.77 3.01 -0.56
N ALA A 112 21.84 3.36 -1.47
CA ALA A 112 20.63 2.59 -1.67
C ALA A 112 20.92 1.16 -2.14
N VAL A 113 21.85 0.99 -3.09
CA VAL A 113 22.32 -0.32 -3.57
C VAL A 113 22.98 -1.09 -2.43
N TYR A 114 23.85 -0.45 -1.65
CA TYR A 114 24.49 -1.07 -0.49
C TYR A 114 23.46 -1.58 0.53
N MET A 115 22.47 -0.76 0.90
CA MET A 115 21.38 -1.15 1.81
C MET A 115 20.55 -2.30 1.25
N TRP A 116 20.23 -2.24 -0.04
CA TRP A 116 19.50 -3.33 -0.71
C TRP A 116 20.27 -4.64 -0.70
N LEU A 117 21.58 -4.62 -0.96
CA LEU A 117 22.42 -5.82 -0.95
C LEU A 117 22.49 -6.46 0.44
N ILE A 118 22.65 -5.66 1.49
CA ILE A 118 22.70 -6.16 2.88
C ILE A 118 21.36 -6.74 3.29
N THR A 119 20.28 -5.97 3.12
CA THR A 119 18.93 -6.41 3.49
C THR A 119 18.52 -7.65 2.71
N ARG A 120 18.87 -7.76 1.42
CA ARG A 120 18.52 -8.93 0.60
C ARG A 120 19.18 -10.23 1.07
N LYS A 121 20.46 -10.18 1.48
CA LYS A 121 21.17 -11.37 1.99
C LYS A 121 20.50 -11.90 3.25
N GLU A 122 20.18 -11.00 4.16
CA GLU A 122 19.60 -11.32 5.46
C GLU A 122 18.13 -11.72 5.36
N SER A 123 17.36 -11.06 4.49
CA SER A 123 15.97 -11.46 4.21
C SER A 123 15.87 -12.90 3.70
N LYS A 124 16.84 -13.35 2.88
CA LYS A 124 16.92 -14.76 2.45
C LYS A 124 17.24 -15.68 3.62
N ALA A 125 18.23 -15.33 4.44
CA ALA A 125 18.59 -16.12 5.61
C ALA A 125 17.44 -16.24 6.62
N ILE A 126 16.65 -15.18 6.81
CA ILE A 126 15.43 -15.21 7.65
C ILE A 126 14.39 -16.14 7.06
N ALA A 127 14.13 -16.06 5.75
CA ALA A 127 13.18 -16.95 5.08
C ALA A 127 13.60 -18.43 5.21
N GLU A 128 14.89 -18.73 4.99
CA GLU A 128 15.44 -20.08 5.16
C GLU A 128 15.33 -20.60 6.60
N LYS A 129 15.60 -19.74 7.59
CA LYS A 129 15.45 -20.10 9.02
C LYS A 129 14.00 -20.37 9.42
N LEU A 130 13.04 -19.65 8.83
CA LEU A 130 11.62 -19.84 9.11
C LEU A 130 11.01 -21.01 8.34
N GLN A 131 11.58 -21.39 7.19
CA GLN A 131 11.10 -22.48 6.34
C GLN A 131 10.72 -23.79 7.08
N PRO A 132 11.51 -24.34 8.03
CA PRO A 132 11.13 -25.57 8.73
C PRO A 132 9.88 -25.42 9.59
N THR A 133 9.63 -24.23 10.16
CA THR A 133 8.44 -23.95 11.01
C THR A 133 7.17 -23.68 10.22
N LYS A 134 7.25 -23.69 8.87
CA LYS A 134 6.12 -23.36 8.00
C LYS A 134 4.94 -24.33 8.19
N ASN A 135 5.22 -25.63 8.18
CA ASN A 135 4.17 -26.64 8.22
C ASN A 135 3.45 -26.62 9.57
N ASP A 136 4.20 -26.59 10.66
CA ASP A 136 3.67 -26.50 12.02
C ASP A 136 2.82 -25.23 12.21
N TRP A 137 3.26 -24.09 11.65
CA TRP A 137 2.48 -22.85 11.69
C TRP A 137 1.17 -22.97 10.93
N ILE A 138 1.20 -23.51 9.70
CA ILE A 138 0.01 -23.67 8.87
C ILE A 138 -0.98 -24.64 9.52
N GLU A 139 -0.49 -25.75 10.08
CA GLU A 139 -1.32 -26.73 10.77
C GLU A 139 -1.98 -26.12 12.01
N ASN A 140 -1.20 -25.44 12.86
CA ASN A 140 -1.74 -24.74 14.02
C ASN A 140 -2.82 -23.71 13.63
N ARG A 141 -2.57 -22.93 12.56
CA ARG A 141 -3.56 -21.96 12.04
C ARG A 141 -4.81 -22.63 11.47
N ARG A 142 -4.69 -23.79 10.82
CA ARG A 142 -5.85 -24.56 10.33
C ARG A 142 -6.69 -25.09 11.47
N ASN A 143 -6.07 -25.60 12.53
CA ASN A 143 -6.79 -26.09 13.72
C ASN A 143 -7.60 -24.96 14.38
N LEU A 144 -7.01 -23.76 14.49
CA LEU A 144 -7.71 -22.56 14.99
C LEU A 144 -8.90 -22.16 14.11
N CYS A 145 -8.79 -22.31 12.78
CA CYS A 145 -9.93 -22.08 11.88
C CYS A 145 -11.06 -23.09 12.12
N GLU A 146 -10.71 -24.37 12.31
CA GLU A 146 -11.69 -25.46 12.50
C GLU A 146 -12.43 -25.34 13.83
N GLU A 147 -11.73 -25.01 14.91
CA GLU A 147 -12.34 -24.67 16.21
C GLU A 147 -13.28 -23.44 16.08
N GLY A 148 -12.84 -22.43 15.34
CA GLY A 148 -13.63 -21.23 15.09
C GLY A 148 -14.89 -21.49 14.27
N THR A 149 -14.83 -22.39 13.28
CA THR A 149 -16.00 -22.80 12.49
C THR A 149 -16.93 -23.71 13.28
N ALA A 150 -16.42 -24.64 14.09
CA ALA A 150 -17.25 -25.49 14.93
C ALA A 150 -18.07 -24.65 15.93
N ALA A 151 -17.43 -23.67 16.57
CA ALA A 151 -18.11 -22.74 17.47
C ALA A 151 -19.12 -21.82 16.73
N ALA A 152 -18.89 -21.51 15.46
CA ALA A 152 -19.81 -20.71 14.65
C ALA A 152 -20.93 -21.56 14.00
N GLU A 153 -20.74 -22.86 13.82
CA GLU A 153 -21.77 -23.77 13.32
C GLU A 153 -22.74 -24.17 14.44
N GLU A 154 -22.34 -24.04 15.71
CA GLU A 154 -23.25 -23.95 16.85
C GLU A 154 -24.08 -22.64 16.89
N VAL A 155 -24.32 -21.99 15.73
CA VAL A 155 -25.44 -21.05 15.61
C VAL A 155 -26.69 -21.82 15.99
N SER A 156 -27.19 -21.49 17.18
CA SER A 156 -28.34 -22.16 17.74
C SER A 156 -29.48 -22.08 16.73
N PRO A 157 -30.22 -23.19 16.48
CA PRO A 157 -31.45 -23.13 15.69
C PRO A 157 -32.39 -22.00 16.14
N GLN A 158 -32.29 -21.59 17.42
CA GLN A 158 -33.02 -20.46 17.98
C GLN A 158 -32.58 -19.11 17.40
N ASP A 159 -31.29 -18.91 17.11
CA ASP A 159 -30.79 -17.66 16.51
C ASP A 159 -31.25 -17.53 15.06
N PHE A 160 -31.33 -18.63 14.32
CA PHE A 160 -31.91 -18.63 12.99
C PHE A 160 -33.42 -18.32 13.02
N VAL A 161 -34.16 -18.91 13.97
CA VAL A 161 -35.58 -18.59 14.17
C VAL A 161 -35.76 -17.13 14.57
N ARG A 162 -34.88 -16.61 15.44
CA ARG A 162 -34.88 -15.20 15.82
C ARG A 162 -34.64 -14.30 14.60
N LEU A 163 -33.62 -14.59 13.79
CA LEU A 163 -33.35 -13.86 12.55
C LEU A 163 -34.52 -13.94 11.56
N GLN A 164 -35.16 -15.10 11.41
CA GLN A 164 -36.37 -15.23 10.59
C GLN A 164 -37.52 -14.37 11.12
N SER A 165 -37.71 -14.33 12.44
CA SER A 165 -38.77 -13.51 13.05
C SER A 165 -38.49 -12.02 12.94
N GLU A 166 -37.24 -11.58 13.09
CA GLU A 166 -36.83 -10.19 12.86
C GLU A 166 -36.98 -9.81 11.38
N LEU A 167 -36.64 -10.72 10.45
CA LEU A 167 -36.86 -10.52 9.02
C LEU A 167 -38.36 -10.46 8.66
N ALA A 168 -39.20 -11.28 9.30
CA ALA A 168 -40.64 -11.25 9.10
C ALA A 168 -41.23 -9.93 9.64
N ARG A 169 -40.80 -9.51 10.84
CA ARG A 169 -41.23 -8.27 11.46
C ARG A 169 -40.84 -7.05 10.62
N THR A 170 -39.59 -6.95 10.19
CA THR A 170 -39.14 -5.86 9.30
C THR A 170 -39.91 -5.85 7.99
N ASN A 171 -40.20 -7.02 7.39
CA ASN A 171 -41.09 -7.10 6.22
C ASN A 171 -42.52 -6.59 6.50
N THR A 172 -43.08 -6.87 7.67
CA THR A 172 -44.41 -6.34 8.04
C THR A 172 -44.37 -4.83 8.25
N GLU A 173 -43.35 -4.31 8.93
CA GLU A 173 -43.16 -2.87 9.14
C GLU A 173 -43.02 -2.13 7.78
N LEU A 174 -42.27 -2.69 6.83
CA LEU A 174 -42.15 -2.15 5.48
C LEU A 174 -43.48 -2.18 4.71
N ARG A 175 -44.31 -3.22 4.88
CA ARG A 175 -45.64 -3.29 4.25
C ARG A 175 -46.60 -2.25 4.82
N GLU A 176 -46.60 -2.03 6.13
CA GLU A 176 -47.45 -1.01 6.76
C GLU A 176 -46.99 0.41 6.38
N LEU A 177 -45.68 0.67 6.39
CA LEU A 177 -45.13 1.93 5.89
C LEU A 177 -45.53 2.19 4.43
N ARG A 178 -45.50 1.14 3.59
CA ARG A 178 -45.96 1.23 2.21
C ARG A 178 -47.44 1.62 2.11
N LYS A 179 -48.33 1.03 2.91
CA LYS A 179 -49.75 1.40 2.94
C LYS A 179 -49.97 2.84 3.39
N ILE A 180 -49.27 3.29 4.44
CA ILE A 180 -49.36 4.67 4.92
C ILE A 180 -48.92 5.66 3.83
N LEU A 181 -47.88 5.31 3.06
CA LEU A 181 -47.43 6.12 1.92
C LEU A 181 -48.44 6.11 0.76
N GLU A 182 -49.12 4.98 0.51
CA GLU A 182 -50.20 4.88 -0.48
C GLU A 182 -51.40 5.75 -0.07
N GLU A 183 -51.86 5.68 1.18
CA GLU A 183 -52.97 6.49 1.70
C GLU A 183 -52.69 8.00 1.65
N LYS A 184 -51.44 8.40 1.91
CA LYS A 184 -51.03 9.81 1.83
C LYS A 184 -50.83 10.32 0.40
N GLY A 185 -51.00 9.47 -0.62
CA GLY A 185 -50.76 9.83 -2.03
C GLY A 185 -49.30 10.11 -2.37
N LEU A 186 -48.37 9.80 -1.45
CA LEU A 186 -46.94 10.08 -1.62
C LEU A 186 -46.25 9.03 -2.49
N LEU A 187 -46.86 7.86 -2.69
CA LEU A 187 -46.27 6.81 -3.52
C LEU A 187 -46.13 7.20 -5.00
N ASN A 188 -46.94 8.14 -5.49
CA ASN A 188 -46.88 8.68 -6.85
C ASN A 188 -45.80 9.77 -7.04
N VAL A 189 -45.18 10.25 -5.96
CA VAL A 189 -44.14 11.30 -5.99
C VAL A 189 -42.73 10.70 -5.94
N LEU A 190 -42.59 9.41 -5.61
CA LEU A 190 -41.32 8.73 -5.78
C LEU A 190 -41.00 8.71 -7.29
N PRO A 191 -39.88 9.34 -7.71
CA PRO A 191 -39.53 9.38 -9.12
C PRO A 191 -39.51 7.95 -9.61
N ASN A 192 -40.25 7.70 -10.68
CA ASN A 192 -40.25 6.44 -11.38
C ASN A 192 -38.84 6.23 -11.91
N THR A 193 -37.95 5.70 -11.06
CA THR A 193 -36.69 5.06 -11.43
C THR A 193 -37.04 3.74 -12.10
N SER A 194 -37.87 3.84 -13.14
CA SER A 194 -37.75 3.08 -14.35
C SER A 194 -36.27 3.03 -14.71
N ARG A 195 -35.61 2.02 -14.16
CA ARG A 195 -35.01 0.96 -14.96
C ARG A 195 -34.42 1.50 -16.26
N SER A 196 -33.45 2.42 -16.14
CA SER A 196 -32.32 2.45 -17.07
C SER A 196 -31.44 1.25 -16.73
N GLY A 197 -31.98 0.06 -17.01
CA GLY A 197 -31.23 -1.15 -17.18
C GLY A 197 -30.52 -1.08 -18.54
N GLY A 198 -29.70 -0.05 -18.74
CA GLY A 198 -28.59 -0.10 -19.68
C GLY A 198 -27.48 -0.93 -19.04
N GLY A 199 -27.77 -2.21 -18.79
CA GLY A 199 -26.72 -3.17 -18.54
C GLY A 199 -25.85 -3.21 -19.80
N PRO A 200 -24.54 -2.92 -19.72
CA PRO A 200 -23.67 -3.13 -20.86
C PRO A 200 -23.79 -4.60 -21.28
N ALA A 201 -24.07 -4.82 -22.56
CA ALA A 201 -24.07 -6.15 -23.15
C ALA A 201 -22.78 -6.89 -22.75
N PRO A 202 -22.83 -8.19 -22.47
CA PRO A 202 -21.63 -8.99 -22.26
C PRO A 202 -20.81 -8.97 -23.56
N SER A 203 -19.82 -8.08 -23.60
CA SER A 203 -18.81 -8.05 -24.65
C SER A 203 -18.08 -9.37 -24.61
N ALA A 204 -18.14 -10.08 -25.74
CA ALA A 204 -17.47 -11.35 -25.95
C ALA A 204 -16.01 -11.25 -25.54
N ALA A 205 -15.59 -12.19 -24.69
CA ALA A 205 -14.21 -12.44 -24.35
C ALA A 205 -13.40 -12.69 -25.64
N SER A 206 -12.59 -11.71 -26.02
CA SER A 206 -11.45 -11.91 -26.91
C SER A 206 -10.26 -12.30 -26.03
N SER A 207 -9.83 -13.55 -26.21
CA SER A 207 -8.61 -14.12 -25.66
C SER A 207 -7.40 -13.29 -26.12
N ALA A 208 -6.76 -12.58 -25.18
CA ALA A 208 -5.44 -12.00 -25.38
C ALA A 208 -4.55 -12.32 -24.17
N ALA A 209 -3.37 -12.84 -24.49
CA ALA A 209 -2.33 -13.41 -23.64
C ALA A 209 -1.80 -12.49 -22.51
N PRO A 210 -1.16 -13.04 -21.47
CA PRO A 210 -0.66 -12.27 -20.35
C PRO A 210 0.63 -11.53 -20.72
N GLN A 211 0.59 -10.19 -20.73
CA GLN A 211 1.78 -9.37 -20.58
C GLN A 211 2.00 -9.08 -19.10
N GLY A 212 3.18 -9.46 -18.61
CA GLY A 212 3.59 -9.32 -17.21
C GLY A 212 3.60 -7.88 -16.75
N SER A 213 2.81 -7.58 -15.73
CA SER A 213 2.88 -6.33 -14.99
C SER A 213 3.98 -6.41 -13.93
N LYS A 214 4.94 -5.49 -14.03
CA LYS A 214 5.87 -5.18 -12.95
C LYS A 214 5.07 -4.51 -11.82
N SER A 215 5.04 -5.14 -10.64
CA SER A 215 4.45 -4.53 -9.45
C SER A 215 5.28 -3.31 -9.02
N PRO A 216 4.65 -2.15 -8.76
CA PRO A 216 5.30 -1.02 -8.12
C PRO A 216 5.51 -1.32 -6.63
N LEU A 217 6.69 -0.93 -6.12
CA LEU A 217 7.07 -0.96 -4.72
C LEU A 217 6.04 -0.19 -3.88
N GLY A 218 5.17 -0.91 -3.17
CA GLY A 218 4.27 -0.36 -2.17
C GLY A 218 5.05 0.02 -0.90
N ILE A 219 5.09 1.31 -0.63
CA ILE A 219 5.60 1.90 0.61
C ILE A 219 4.47 1.89 1.65
N GLY A 220 4.74 1.29 2.81
CA GLY A 220 4.29 1.81 4.10
C GLY A 220 2.88 1.45 4.59
N GLY A 221 2.67 0.19 4.97
CA GLY A 221 1.66 -0.18 5.97
C GLY A 221 2.30 -0.33 7.36
N SER A 222 1.92 0.52 8.31
CA SER A 222 2.28 0.37 9.72
C SER A 222 1.36 -0.69 10.34
N ALA A 223 1.93 -1.74 10.92
CA ALA A 223 1.19 -2.77 11.65
C ALA A 223 1.05 -2.32 13.12
N PRO A 224 -0.08 -2.60 13.79
CA PRO A 224 -0.25 -2.30 15.20
C PRO A 224 0.70 -3.15 16.07
N PRO A 225 1.05 -2.68 17.28
CA PRO A 225 1.92 -3.40 18.20
C PRO A 225 1.26 -4.71 18.66
N VAL A 226 2.04 -5.78 18.71
CA VAL A 226 1.68 -7.03 19.35
C VAL A 226 2.08 -6.91 20.81
N ASP A 227 1.10 -6.88 21.70
CA ASP A 227 1.33 -6.95 23.15
C ASP A 227 1.95 -8.31 23.51
N GLN A 228 3.06 -8.27 24.26
CA GLN A 228 3.73 -9.43 24.86
C GLN A 228 3.21 -9.67 26.27
#